data_AF-A0A0N1C8S3-F1
#
_entry.id   AF-A0A0N1C8S3-F1
#
_cell.length_a   1.000
_cell.length_b   1.000
_cell.length_c   1.000
_cell.angle_alpha   90.00
_cell.angle_beta   90.00
_cell.angle_gamma   90.00
#
_symmetry.space_group_name_H-M   'P 1'
#
loop_
_entity.id
_entity.type
_entity.pdbx_description
1 polymer ?
#
loop_
_entity_poly.entity_id
_entity_poly.type
_entity_poly.pdbx_seq_one_letter_code
_entity_poly.pdbx_strand_id
1 'polypeptide(L)'
;MIRDAKKPSKTKADSLPLDGVTKRAAEPAAGLKVVAKASGSKATAAKSSAAKASRPQPLPAKGLGKGVIAVAPPSFRRERALIKKGIWPVAGCDEAGRGPLAGPVVAAAVVLDPKRVPKGLDDSKRLSAERREELFEEICATAQVSVVSASPERINRDNILRASLWALTRAVHALPDLPQHVFVDGRDRLATRCESEAVIGGDGLIASIAAASIIAKVTRDRLMCRLAQQCPGYGFESHKGYGVPEHLAALSRLGPTVHHRRFFAPVAAAWRKIEGIPVELPAGSGDLFEVAAETSLAASA
;
A
#
# COMPACT_ATOMS: atom_id res chain seq x y z
N MET A 1 10.05 -67.18 -19.81
CA MET A 1 10.80 -67.96 -18.81
C MET A 1 11.26 -66.97 -17.73
N ILE A 2 10.49 -66.70 -16.66
CA ILE A 2 10.31 -67.51 -15.41
C ILE A 2 11.68 -67.57 -14.67
N ARG A 3 11.97 -67.00 -13.48
CA ARG A 3 11.35 -67.02 -12.12
C ARG A 3 12.03 -65.92 -11.26
N ASP A 4 11.35 -65.10 -10.46
CA ASP A 4 10.87 -65.26 -9.07
C ASP A 4 11.87 -65.00 -7.91
N ALA A 5 11.49 -63.99 -7.10
CA ALA A 5 11.35 -63.96 -5.63
C ALA A 5 12.53 -64.23 -4.67
N LYS A 6 12.82 -63.25 -3.79
CA LYS A 6 12.49 -63.34 -2.34
C LYS A 6 12.71 -62.04 -1.54
N LYS A 7 11.70 -61.70 -0.72
CA LYS A 7 11.73 -60.84 0.49
C LYS A 7 12.21 -61.66 1.70
N PRO A 8 12.67 -61.05 2.82
CA PRO A 8 11.77 -60.87 3.99
C PRO A 8 12.06 -59.59 4.83
N SER A 9 11.02 -58.91 5.36
CA SER A 9 10.55 -58.83 6.78
C SER A 9 11.22 -57.74 7.63
N LYS A 10 10.54 -56.63 7.94
CA LYS A 10 9.69 -56.38 9.14
C LYS A 10 10.43 -56.49 10.48
N THR A 11 10.65 -55.34 11.12
CA THR A 11 10.77 -55.21 12.58
C THR A 11 9.87 -54.07 13.08
N LYS A 12 9.09 -54.42 14.11
CA LYS A 12 8.15 -53.62 14.91
C LYS A 12 8.92 -52.58 15.74
N ALA A 13 8.44 -51.34 15.85
CA ALA A 13 7.56 -50.80 16.89
C ALA A 13 8.17 -50.83 18.29
N ASP A 14 8.53 -49.65 18.80
CA ASP A 14 8.51 -49.33 20.22
C ASP A 14 7.91 -47.93 20.40
N SER A 15 6.69 -47.95 20.93
CA SER A 15 5.95 -46.85 21.55
C SER A 15 6.26 -46.83 23.04
N LEU A 16 6.38 -45.66 23.68
CA LEU A 16 6.11 -45.34 25.10
C LEU A 16 6.55 -43.88 25.37
N PRO A 17 6.05 -43.16 26.40
CA PRO A 17 4.65 -42.93 26.75
C PRO A 17 4.29 -41.43 26.87
N LEU A 18 2.99 -41.17 26.95
CA LEU A 18 2.35 -39.92 27.34
C LEU A 18 2.32 -39.82 28.88
N ASP A 19 2.69 -38.65 29.40
CA ASP A 19 2.26 -38.02 30.67
C ASP A 19 2.58 -36.52 30.49
N GLY A 20 1.74 -35.53 30.78
CA GLY A 20 0.61 -35.44 31.68
C GLY A 20 0.73 -34.12 32.43
N VAL A 21 0.37 -32.98 31.81
CA VAL A 21 0.24 -31.69 32.54
C VAL A 21 -0.98 -30.90 32.04
N THR A 22 -2.08 -31.15 32.74
CA THR A 22 -3.15 -30.24 33.16
C THR A 22 -3.61 -29.10 32.24
N LYS A 23 -4.83 -29.29 31.72
CA LYS A 23 -5.79 -28.23 31.41
C LYS A 23 -6.07 -27.38 32.66
N ARG A 24 -5.98 -26.05 32.55
CA ARG A 24 -6.81 -25.14 33.35
C ARG A 24 -7.63 -24.27 32.42
N ALA A 25 -8.92 -24.59 32.37
CA ALA A 25 -9.97 -23.67 31.97
C ALA A 25 -10.11 -22.60 33.05
N ALA A 26 -10.21 -21.34 32.64
CA ALA A 26 -10.74 -20.26 33.47
C ALA A 26 -11.92 -19.68 32.70
N GLU A 27 -13.11 -20.03 33.17
CA GLU A 27 -14.38 -19.41 32.81
C GLU A 27 -14.52 -18.00 33.44
N PRO A 28 -15.47 -17.18 32.96
CA PRO A 28 -15.42 -15.74 33.09
C PRO A 28 -15.99 -15.25 34.43
N ALA A 29 -15.33 -14.24 35.01
CA ALA A 29 -15.87 -13.50 36.13
C ALA A 29 -16.95 -12.51 35.66
N ALA A 30 -18.16 -12.74 36.12
CA ALA A 30 -19.30 -11.83 36.00
C ALA A 30 -19.24 -10.70 37.05
N GLY A 31 -19.71 -9.52 36.64
CA GLY A 31 -20.47 -8.62 37.50
C GLY A 31 -19.71 -7.50 38.20
N LEU A 32 -19.91 -6.26 37.73
CA LEU A 32 -20.55 -5.24 38.56
C LEU A 32 -21.24 -4.18 37.70
N LYS A 33 -22.58 -4.25 37.66
CA LYS A 33 -23.44 -3.14 37.25
C LYS A 33 -23.52 -2.16 38.42
N VAL A 34 -23.19 -0.90 38.20
CA VAL A 34 -23.62 0.19 39.10
C VAL A 34 -24.76 0.92 38.41
N VAL A 35 -25.92 0.81 39.04
CA VAL A 35 -27.15 1.55 38.75
C VAL A 35 -27.08 2.84 39.56
N ALA A 36 -27.24 3.99 38.90
CA ALA A 36 -27.68 5.22 39.56
C ALA A 36 -28.87 5.77 38.79
N LYS A 37 -29.97 5.97 39.52
CA LYS A 37 -31.30 6.34 39.05
C LYS A 37 -31.61 7.78 39.47
N ALA A 38 -32.35 8.46 38.59
CA ALA A 38 -33.31 9.54 38.81
C ALA A 38 -32.85 10.93 39.32
N SER A 39 -33.10 11.94 38.48
CA SER A 39 -34.18 12.94 38.63
C SER A 39 -34.08 13.88 37.41
N GLY A 40 -35.12 14.29 36.69
CA GLY A 40 -36.52 14.43 37.05
C GLY A 40 -36.82 15.88 37.41
N SER A 41 -36.95 16.77 36.42
CA SER A 41 -37.92 17.88 36.53
C SER A 41 -38.23 18.51 35.16
N LYS A 42 -39.51 18.44 34.79
CA LYS A 42 -40.15 19.25 33.74
C LYS A 42 -40.41 20.65 34.30
N ALA A 43 -40.20 21.68 33.50
CA ALA A 43 -40.94 22.92 33.62
C ALA A 43 -41.29 23.47 32.24
N THR A 44 -42.59 23.59 32.03
CA THR A 44 -43.33 24.24 30.94
C THR A 44 -43.20 25.76 31.00
N ALA A 45 -43.22 26.47 29.87
CA ALA A 45 -44.01 27.71 29.70
C ALA A 45 -44.01 28.22 28.25
N ALA A 46 -45.02 29.02 27.97
CA ALA A 46 -45.58 29.35 26.67
C ALA A 46 -44.93 30.51 25.91
N LYS A 47 -45.39 30.61 24.66
CA LYS A 47 -45.24 31.65 23.63
C LYS A 47 -45.28 33.10 24.14
N SER A 48 -44.54 33.99 23.46
CA SER A 48 -45.06 35.30 23.06
C SER A 48 -44.39 35.82 21.80
N SER A 49 -45.20 36.47 20.97
CA SER A 49 -44.89 37.08 19.69
C SER A 49 -44.55 38.56 19.85
N ALA A 50 -43.58 39.08 19.09
CA ALA A 50 -43.56 40.49 18.68
C ALA A 50 -42.69 40.68 17.42
N ALA A 51 -43.31 41.19 16.35
CA ALA A 51 -42.65 41.89 15.24
C ALA A 51 -42.23 43.29 15.76
N LYS A 52 -41.31 44.11 15.20
CA LYS A 52 -40.78 44.32 13.84
C LYS A 52 -39.66 45.38 13.99
N ALA A 53 -38.53 45.30 13.27
CA ALA A 53 -37.77 46.47 12.78
C ALA A 53 -36.62 46.05 11.85
N SER A 54 -36.62 46.61 10.65
CA SER A 54 -35.74 46.35 9.51
C SER A 54 -34.35 46.97 9.68
N ARG A 55 -33.30 46.19 9.40
CA ARG A 55 -31.93 46.67 9.09
C ARG A 55 -31.54 46.22 7.67
N PRO A 56 -30.87 47.06 6.87
CA PRO A 56 -30.65 46.81 5.45
C PRO A 56 -29.66 45.66 5.21
N GLN A 57 -30.01 44.80 4.25
CA GLN A 57 -29.21 43.68 3.76
C GLN A 57 -27.92 44.19 3.07
N PRO A 58 -26.72 43.67 3.39
CA PRO A 58 -25.55 43.86 2.54
C PRO A 58 -25.73 43.05 1.25
N LEU A 59 -25.50 43.71 0.10
CA LEU A 59 -25.51 43.09 -1.22
C LEU A 59 -24.60 41.86 -1.26
N PRO A 60 -25.03 40.72 -1.85
CA PRO A 60 -24.16 39.56 -1.98
C PRO A 60 -23.03 39.87 -2.96
N ALA A 61 -21.80 39.89 -2.45
CA ALA A 61 -20.61 39.90 -3.28
C ALA A 61 -20.63 38.66 -4.17
N LYS A 62 -20.70 38.86 -5.49
CA LYS A 62 -20.50 37.80 -6.49
C LYS A 62 -19.08 37.26 -6.36
N GLY A 63 -18.92 36.23 -5.53
CA GLY A 63 -17.73 35.41 -5.51
C GLY A 63 -17.65 34.61 -6.81
N LEU A 64 -16.62 34.92 -7.61
CA LEU A 64 -16.20 34.09 -8.74
C LEU A 64 -15.95 32.66 -8.23
N GLY A 65 -16.84 31.74 -8.58
CA GLY A 65 -16.73 30.34 -8.20
C GLY A 65 -15.43 29.75 -8.74
N LYS A 66 -14.50 29.42 -7.85
CA LYS A 66 -13.43 28.47 -8.15
C LYS A 66 -14.11 27.12 -8.39
N GLY A 67 -14.32 26.78 -9.67
CA GLY A 67 -14.83 25.49 -10.08
C GLY A 67 -13.85 24.40 -9.65
N VAL A 68 -14.07 23.80 -8.49
CA VAL A 68 -13.53 22.47 -8.20
C VAL A 68 -14.27 21.54 -9.16
N ILE A 69 -13.61 21.13 -10.24
CA ILE A 69 -14.14 20.09 -11.11
C ILE A 69 -14.25 18.85 -10.22
N ALA A 70 -15.48 18.47 -9.87
CA ALA A 70 -15.73 17.26 -9.10
C ALA A 70 -15.29 16.06 -9.95
N VAL A 71 -14.11 15.51 -9.64
CA VAL A 71 -13.60 14.30 -10.29
C VAL A 71 -14.56 13.16 -9.93
N ALA A 72 -15.21 12.61 -10.94
CA ALA A 72 -16.14 11.50 -10.79
C ALA A 72 -15.45 10.30 -10.12
N PRO A 73 -16.16 9.53 -9.28
CA PRO A 73 -15.59 8.36 -8.63
C PRO A 73 -15.24 7.26 -9.66
N PRO A 74 -14.29 6.37 -9.33
CA PRO A 74 -13.96 5.23 -10.18
C PRO A 74 -15.19 4.36 -10.43
N SER A 75 -15.27 3.78 -11.63
CA SER A 75 -16.45 3.00 -12.04
C SER A 75 -16.07 1.65 -12.63
N PHE A 76 -16.90 0.64 -12.36
CA PHE A 76 -16.74 -0.73 -12.90
C PHE A 76 -17.21 -0.83 -14.37
N ARG A 77 -16.97 0.19 -15.19
CA ARG A 77 -17.42 0.20 -16.60
C ARG A 77 -16.45 -0.53 -17.51
N ARG A 78 -15.14 -0.33 -17.31
CA ARG A 78 -14.10 -0.89 -18.19
C ARG A 78 -13.98 -2.40 -18.00
N GLU A 79 -14.01 -2.86 -16.75
CA GLU A 79 -14.05 -4.27 -16.39
C GLU A 79 -15.27 -4.96 -17.01
N ARG A 80 -16.46 -4.35 -16.85
CA ARG A 80 -17.69 -4.89 -17.43
C ARG A 80 -17.70 -4.90 -18.96
N ALA A 81 -17.02 -3.96 -19.61
CA ALA A 81 -16.86 -3.98 -21.06
C ALA A 81 -16.00 -5.16 -21.53
N LEU A 82 -14.96 -5.52 -20.78
CA LEU A 82 -14.13 -6.71 -21.05
C LEU A 82 -14.90 -8.01 -20.77
N ILE A 83 -15.64 -8.07 -19.66
CA ILE A 83 -16.49 -9.23 -19.33
C ILE A 83 -17.51 -9.51 -20.44
N LYS A 84 -18.15 -8.47 -20.99
CA LYS A 84 -19.07 -8.61 -22.12
C LYS A 84 -18.42 -9.16 -23.39
N LYS A 85 -17.10 -9.01 -23.53
CA LYS A 85 -16.30 -9.58 -24.63
C LYS A 85 -15.80 -11.00 -24.33
N GLY A 86 -16.20 -11.60 -23.21
CA GLY A 86 -15.74 -12.93 -22.79
C GLY A 86 -14.38 -12.94 -22.08
N ILE A 87 -13.82 -11.77 -21.75
CA ILE A 87 -12.52 -11.64 -21.07
C ILE A 87 -12.77 -11.61 -19.56
N TRP A 88 -12.44 -12.72 -18.89
CA TRP A 88 -12.57 -12.89 -17.44
C TRP A 88 -11.61 -13.97 -16.94
N PRO A 89 -10.92 -13.82 -15.80
CA PRO A 89 -11.00 -12.72 -14.83
C PRO A 89 -10.32 -11.41 -15.26
N VAL A 90 -10.78 -10.28 -14.71
CA VAL A 90 -10.18 -8.95 -14.91
C VAL A 90 -9.66 -8.42 -13.58
N ALA A 91 -8.37 -8.13 -13.50
CA ALA A 91 -7.72 -7.61 -12.30
C ALA A 91 -7.38 -6.12 -12.43
N GLY A 92 -7.38 -5.42 -11.30
CA GLY A 92 -6.75 -4.12 -11.12
C GLY A 92 -5.54 -4.24 -10.19
N CYS A 93 -4.50 -3.47 -10.45
CA CYS A 93 -3.25 -3.47 -9.68
C CYS A 93 -2.79 -2.06 -9.34
N ASP A 94 -2.26 -1.90 -8.14
CA ASP A 94 -1.64 -0.65 -7.67
C ASP A 94 -0.61 -0.95 -6.57
N GLU A 95 0.25 0.03 -6.27
CA GLU A 95 1.26 -0.02 -5.23
C GLU A 95 1.25 1.17 -4.26
N ALA A 96 1.53 0.87 -2.99
CA ALA A 96 1.77 1.86 -1.97
C ALA A 96 3.25 1.88 -1.57
N GLY A 97 3.77 3.09 -1.31
CA GLY A 97 5.06 3.25 -0.66
C GLY A 97 6.27 3.42 -1.56
N ARG A 98 6.14 4.03 -2.74
CA ARG A 98 7.31 4.32 -3.58
C ARG A 98 8.22 5.43 -3.07
N GLY A 99 7.64 6.52 -2.54
CA GLY A 99 8.37 7.69 -2.04
C GLY A 99 9.06 7.60 -0.65
N PRO A 100 8.59 6.78 0.32
CA PRO A 100 9.18 6.69 1.65
C PRO A 100 10.68 6.36 1.69
N LEU A 101 11.37 6.86 2.71
CA LEU A 101 12.78 6.55 2.99
C LEU A 101 12.96 5.17 3.63
N ALA A 102 11.90 4.65 4.28
CA ALA A 102 11.92 3.38 4.99
C ALA A 102 10.71 2.51 4.69
N GLY A 103 10.88 1.21 4.90
CA GLY A 103 9.87 0.18 4.71
C GLY A 103 9.69 -0.26 3.26
N PRO A 104 8.83 -1.26 3.04
CA PRO A 104 8.66 -1.88 1.73
C PRO A 104 7.83 -1.01 0.78
N VAL A 105 7.88 -1.37 -0.51
CA VAL A 105 6.77 -1.12 -1.44
C VAL A 105 5.81 -2.29 -1.28
N VAL A 106 4.51 -2.02 -1.18
CA VAL A 106 3.47 -3.05 -1.14
C VAL A 106 2.62 -2.90 -2.39
N ALA A 107 2.52 -3.95 -3.18
CA ALA A 107 1.64 -4.02 -4.35
C ALA A 107 0.47 -4.96 -4.05
N ALA A 108 -0.68 -4.65 -4.61
CA ALA A 108 -1.85 -5.50 -4.54
C ALA A 108 -2.43 -5.73 -5.95
N ALA A 109 -3.02 -6.91 -6.15
CA ALA A 109 -3.86 -7.20 -7.31
C ALA A 109 -5.23 -7.66 -6.82
N VAL A 110 -6.29 -7.13 -7.42
CA VAL A 110 -7.68 -7.37 -7.02
C VAL A 110 -8.54 -7.72 -8.21
N VAL A 111 -9.28 -8.83 -8.11
CA VAL A 111 -10.36 -9.20 -9.05
C VAL A 111 -11.68 -9.05 -8.30
N LEU A 112 -12.45 -8.02 -8.64
CA LEU A 112 -13.74 -7.73 -8.01
C LEU A 112 -14.84 -8.65 -8.53
N ASP A 113 -15.69 -9.18 -7.65
CA ASP A 113 -16.91 -9.90 -8.05
C ASP A 113 -17.90 -8.93 -8.73
N PRO A 114 -18.28 -9.16 -10.01
CA PRO A 114 -19.19 -8.27 -10.74
C PRO A 114 -20.56 -8.10 -10.09
N LYS A 115 -20.99 -9.04 -9.23
CA LYS A 115 -22.27 -9.00 -8.52
C LYS A 115 -22.17 -8.31 -7.16
N ARG A 116 -20.97 -8.11 -6.63
CA ARG A 116 -20.71 -7.62 -5.26
C ARG A 116 -19.60 -6.57 -5.21
N VAL A 117 -19.57 -5.67 -6.20
CA VAL A 117 -18.61 -4.56 -6.23
C VAL A 117 -18.86 -3.63 -5.04
N PRO A 118 -17.86 -3.40 -4.16
CA PRO A 118 -17.99 -2.50 -3.02
C PRO A 118 -18.41 -1.09 -3.42
N LYS A 119 -19.28 -0.47 -2.62
CA LYS A 119 -19.76 0.90 -2.87
C LYS A 119 -18.81 1.94 -2.29
N GLY A 120 -18.63 3.05 -2.99
CA GLY A 120 -17.81 4.16 -2.50
C GLY A 120 -16.30 3.91 -2.59
N LEU A 121 -15.86 3.05 -3.52
CA LEU A 121 -14.47 3.01 -3.94
C LEU A 121 -14.06 4.38 -4.51
N ASP A 122 -12.87 4.85 -4.14
CA ASP A 122 -12.22 6.07 -4.63
C ASP A 122 -10.70 5.91 -4.43
N ASP A 123 -9.89 6.88 -4.90
CA ASP A 123 -8.46 6.93 -4.60
C ASP A 123 -8.28 6.82 -3.08
N SER A 124 -7.45 5.87 -2.65
CA SER A 124 -7.17 5.62 -1.24
C SER A 124 -6.81 6.90 -0.48
N LYS A 125 -6.15 7.89 -1.12
CA LYS A 125 -5.75 9.17 -0.54
C LYS A 125 -6.90 10.14 -0.30
N ARG A 126 -8.02 9.98 -1.03
CA ARG A 126 -9.24 10.79 -0.89
C ARG A 126 -10.18 10.27 0.19
N LEU A 127 -9.97 9.03 0.64
CA LEU A 127 -10.74 8.39 1.69
C LEU A 127 -10.16 8.66 3.09
N SER A 128 -11.03 8.78 4.09
CA SER A 128 -10.62 8.76 5.50
C SER A 128 -9.98 7.41 5.86
N ALA A 129 -9.16 7.39 6.91
CA ALA A 129 -8.54 6.15 7.39
C ALA A 129 -9.60 5.09 7.77
N GLU A 130 -10.64 5.51 8.50
CA GLU A 130 -11.77 4.66 8.90
C GLU A 130 -12.48 4.06 7.69
N ARG A 131 -12.83 4.89 6.70
CA ARG A 131 -13.52 4.40 5.50
C ARG A 131 -12.65 3.45 4.69
N ARG A 132 -11.33 3.68 4.67
CA ARG A 132 -10.37 2.81 4.00
C ARG A 132 -10.27 1.44 4.67
N GLU A 133 -10.32 1.39 5.99
CA GLU A 133 -10.35 0.14 6.77
C GLU A 133 -11.65 -0.63 6.54
N GLU A 134 -12.82 0.04 6.54
CA GLU A 134 -14.10 -0.60 6.20
C GLU A 134 -14.09 -1.22 4.80
N LEU A 135 -13.62 -0.47 3.80
CA LEU A 135 -13.52 -0.94 2.42
C LEU A 135 -12.49 -2.06 2.28
N PHE A 136 -11.39 -2.03 3.04
CA PHE A 136 -10.42 -3.12 3.05
C PHE A 136 -11.07 -4.45 3.43
N GLU A 137 -11.85 -4.47 4.51
CA GLU A 137 -12.55 -5.68 4.96
C GLU A 137 -13.63 -6.11 3.96
N GLU A 138 -14.39 -5.16 3.39
CA GLU A 138 -15.41 -5.45 2.37
C GLU A 138 -14.79 -6.06 1.09
N ILE A 139 -13.66 -5.50 0.60
CA ILE A 139 -12.93 -6.01 -0.56
C ILE A 139 -12.42 -7.43 -0.28
N CYS A 140 -11.79 -7.67 0.88
CA CYS A 140 -11.28 -8.99 1.23
C CYS A 140 -12.39 -10.05 1.34
N ALA A 141 -13.60 -9.66 1.74
CA ALA A 141 -14.75 -10.56 1.85
C ALA A 141 -15.43 -10.89 0.51
N THR A 142 -15.27 -10.04 -0.52
CA THR A 142 -16.06 -10.11 -1.75
C THR A 142 -15.25 -10.31 -3.03
N ALA A 143 -13.94 -10.08 -2.99
CA ALA A 143 -13.05 -10.11 -4.15
C ALA A 143 -11.92 -11.13 -3.99
N GLN A 144 -11.26 -11.50 -5.10
CA GLN A 144 -9.96 -12.14 -5.00
C GLN A 144 -8.89 -11.07 -4.79
N VAL A 145 -8.03 -11.29 -3.81
CA VAL A 145 -7.00 -10.33 -3.41
C VAL A 145 -5.68 -11.06 -3.27
N SER A 146 -4.62 -10.43 -3.76
CA SER A 146 -3.25 -10.83 -3.49
C SER A 146 -2.43 -9.59 -3.09
N VAL A 147 -1.44 -9.80 -2.23
CA VAL A 147 -0.55 -8.73 -1.77
C VAL A 147 0.88 -9.23 -1.78
N VAL A 148 1.78 -8.43 -2.34
CA VAL A 148 3.22 -8.71 -2.36
C VAL A 148 3.98 -7.48 -1.88
N SER A 149 4.99 -7.70 -1.04
CA SER A 149 5.88 -6.64 -0.58
C SER A 149 7.27 -6.80 -1.16
N ALA A 150 7.83 -5.71 -1.69
CA ALA A 150 9.25 -5.60 -2.02
C ALA A 150 9.98 -4.96 -0.84
N SER A 151 10.88 -5.73 -0.22
CA SER A 151 11.67 -5.29 0.93
C SER A 151 12.62 -4.14 0.57
N PRO A 152 13.11 -3.36 1.55
CA PRO A 152 14.18 -2.38 1.34
C PRO A 152 15.42 -2.98 0.68
N GLU A 153 15.81 -4.19 1.05
CA GLU A 153 16.91 -4.93 0.40
C GLU A 153 16.65 -5.14 -1.10
N ARG A 154 15.43 -5.55 -1.45
CA ARG A 154 15.02 -5.70 -2.84
C ARG A 154 15.06 -4.38 -3.62
N ILE A 155 14.58 -3.31 -2.99
CA ILE A 155 14.61 -1.95 -3.56
C ILE A 155 16.05 -1.49 -3.78
N ASN A 156 16.95 -1.78 -2.84
CA ASN A 156 18.37 -1.45 -2.96
C ASN A 156 19.02 -2.20 -4.13
N ARG A 157 18.68 -3.48 -4.32
CA ARG A 157 19.23 -4.32 -5.39
C ARG A 157 18.73 -3.93 -6.79
N ASP A 158 17.43 -3.70 -6.93
CA ASP A 158 16.78 -3.58 -8.25
C ASP A 158 16.48 -2.13 -8.66
N ASN A 159 16.60 -1.15 -7.77
CA ASN A 159 15.99 0.17 -7.82
C ASN A 159 14.46 0.18 -7.56
N ILE A 160 13.93 1.37 -7.24
CA ILE A 160 12.53 1.53 -6.83
C ILE A 160 11.53 1.17 -7.92
N LEU A 161 11.81 1.52 -9.18
CA LEU A 161 10.90 1.25 -10.29
C LEU A 161 10.81 -0.26 -10.55
N ARG A 162 11.94 -0.95 -10.67
CA ARG A 162 11.97 -2.40 -10.94
C ARG A 162 11.47 -3.21 -9.76
N ALA A 163 11.73 -2.78 -8.53
CA ALA A 163 11.18 -3.41 -7.34
C ALA A 163 9.64 -3.29 -7.29
N SER A 164 9.08 -2.13 -7.63
CA SER A 164 7.63 -1.93 -7.76
C SER A 164 7.02 -2.82 -8.85
N LEU A 165 7.60 -2.82 -10.06
CA LEU A 165 7.12 -3.65 -11.17
C LEU A 165 7.20 -5.14 -10.85
N TRP A 166 8.24 -5.56 -10.14
CA TRP A 166 8.34 -6.93 -9.64
C TRP A 166 7.22 -7.25 -8.65
N ALA A 167 6.95 -6.37 -7.68
CA ALA A 167 5.89 -6.60 -6.69
C ALA A 167 4.51 -6.68 -7.36
N LEU A 168 4.20 -5.76 -8.29
CA LEU A 168 2.96 -5.79 -9.08
C LEU A 168 2.81 -7.07 -9.88
N THR A 169 3.85 -7.47 -10.62
CA THR A 169 3.85 -8.71 -11.42
C THR A 169 3.63 -9.93 -10.53
N ARG A 170 4.29 -9.98 -9.37
CA ARG A 170 4.12 -11.07 -8.41
C ARG A 170 2.75 -11.08 -7.76
N ALA A 171 2.15 -9.92 -7.50
CA ALA A 171 0.79 -9.82 -6.99
C ALA A 171 -0.18 -10.45 -8.01
N VAL A 172 -0.11 -10.06 -9.29
CA VAL A 172 -0.92 -10.67 -10.35
C VAL A 172 -0.80 -12.20 -10.38
N HIS A 173 0.43 -12.73 -10.28
CA HIS A 173 0.67 -14.18 -10.30
C HIS A 173 0.25 -14.90 -9.03
N ALA A 174 0.04 -14.18 -7.92
CA ALA A 174 -0.38 -14.73 -6.65
C ALA A 174 -1.91 -14.73 -6.47
N LEU A 175 -2.67 -14.22 -7.45
CA LEU A 175 -4.11 -14.37 -7.47
C LEU A 175 -4.49 -15.86 -7.62
N PRO A 176 -5.56 -16.34 -6.95
CA PRO A 176 -6.03 -17.72 -7.07
C PRO A 176 -6.31 -18.14 -8.52
N ASP A 177 -7.02 -17.27 -9.25
CA ASP A 177 -7.23 -17.43 -10.69
C ASP A 177 -6.40 -16.40 -11.45
N LEU A 178 -5.56 -16.88 -12.38
CA LEU A 178 -4.76 -15.97 -13.21
C LEU A 178 -5.69 -15.12 -14.09
N PRO A 179 -5.63 -13.79 -14.02
CA PRO A 179 -6.52 -12.94 -14.80
C PRO A 179 -6.15 -12.99 -16.29
N GLN A 180 -7.16 -12.86 -17.15
CA GLN A 180 -6.93 -12.71 -18.59
C GLN A 180 -6.48 -11.28 -18.93
N HIS A 181 -6.99 -10.28 -18.20
CA HIS A 181 -6.66 -8.87 -18.38
C HIS A 181 -6.34 -8.19 -17.05
N VAL A 182 -5.35 -7.30 -17.05
CA VAL A 182 -4.88 -6.56 -15.89
C VAL A 182 -4.82 -5.07 -16.22
N PHE A 183 -5.57 -4.27 -15.48
CA PHE A 183 -5.38 -2.83 -15.40
C PHE A 183 -4.34 -2.51 -14.31
N VAL A 184 -3.38 -1.63 -14.61
CA VAL A 184 -2.26 -1.31 -13.71
C VAL A 184 -2.20 0.20 -13.56
N ASP A 185 -2.16 0.72 -12.33
CA ASP A 185 -1.98 2.14 -12.13
C ASP A 185 -0.61 2.62 -12.64
N GLY A 186 -0.60 3.80 -13.24
CA GLY A 186 0.60 4.44 -13.77
C GLY A 186 0.83 4.19 -15.26
N ARG A 187 2.10 4.20 -15.66
CA ARG A 187 2.51 4.29 -17.08
C ARG A 187 3.10 3.01 -17.64
N ASP A 188 3.50 2.09 -16.77
CA ASP A 188 4.33 0.95 -17.11
C ASP A 188 3.45 -0.30 -17.20
N ARG A 189 3.51 -1.00 -18.35
CA ARG A 189 2.84 -2.30 -18.51
C ARG A 189 3.61 -3.38 -17.75
N LEU A 190 2.90 -4.39 -17.24
CA LEU A 190 3.52 -5.52 -16.57
C LEU A 190 4.01 -6.54 -17.59
N ALA A 191 5.23 -7.04 -17.39
CA ALA A 191 5.77 -8.16 -18.15
C ALA A 191 5.17 -9.47 -17.62
N THR A 192 3.91 -9.72 -17.95
CA THR A 192 3.14 -10.91 -17.55
C THR A 192 2.52 -11.58 -18.78
N ARG A 193 2.07 -12.83 -18.63
CA ARG A 193 1.33 -13.57 -19.67
C ARG A 193 -0.10 -13.07 -19.86
N CYS A 194 -0.61 -12.32 -18.89
CA CYS A 194 -1.91 -11.67 -18.96
C CYS A 194 -1.84 -10.44 -19.89
N GLU A 195 -2.92 -10.12 -20.57
CA GLU A 195 -3.02 -8.82 -21.23
C GLU A 195 -2.92 -7.71 -20.19
N SER A 196 -1.97 -6.80 -20.33
CA SER A 196 -1.72 -5.74 -19.36
C SER A 196 -1.95 -4.38 -20.01
N GLU A 197 -2.72 -3.53 -19.34
CA GLU A 197 -2.95 -2.15 -19.73
C GLU A 197 -2.58 -1.20 -18.57
N ALA A 198 -1.65 -0.29 -18.83
CA ALA A 198 -1.27 0.75 -17.87
C ALA A 198 -2.22 1.95 -18.00
N VAL A 199 -2.69 2.47 -16.86
CA VAL A 199 -3.67 3.55 -16.79
C VAL A 199 -3.18 4.59 -15.79
N ILE A 200 -2.83 5.78 -16.28
CA ILE A 200 -2.36 6.88 -15.42
C ILE A 200 -3.53 7.41 -14.59
N GLY A 201 -3.39 7.41 -13.26
CA GLY A 201 -4.47 7.81 -12.34
C GLY A 201 -5.63 6.82 -12.38
N GLY A 202 -5.31 5.54 -12.57
CA GLY A 202 -6.27 4.46 -12.69
C GLY A 202 -7.09 4.25 -11.42
N ASP A 203 -6.53 4.58 -10.26
CA ASP A 203 -7.20 4.54 -8.95
C ASP A 203 -8.43 5.49 -8.87
N GLY A 204 -8.41 6.60 -9.60
CA GLY A 204 -9.54 7.50 -9.75
C GLY A 204 -10.54 7.12 -10.84
N LEU A 205 -10.24 6.11 -11.69
CA LEU A 205 -11.02 5.82 -12.91
C LEU A 205 -11.62 4.41 -12.92
N ILE A 206 -10.87 3.41 -12.45
CA ILE A 206 -11.15 1.99 -12.59
C ILE A 206 -11.34 1.39 -11.19
N ALA A 207 -12.51 0.79 -10.95
CA ALA A 207 -12.88 0.31 -9.63
C ALA A 207 -11.95 -0.78 -9.10
N SER A 208 -11.46 -1.67 -9.96
CA SER A 208 -10.49 -2.70 -9.57
C SER A 208 -9.11 -2.14 -9.19
N ILE A 209 -8.63 -1.07 -9.86
CA ILE A 209 -7.41 -0.37 -9.43
C ILE A 209 -7.65 0.36 -8.11
N ALA A 210 -8.78 1.06 -7.97
CA ALA A 210 -9.14 1.73 -6.72
C ALA A 210 -9.15 0.76 -5.53
N ALA A 211 -9.72 -0.42 -5.71
CA ALA A 211 -9.70 -1.48 -4.70
C ALA A 211 -8.27 -1.95 -4.38
N ALA A 212 -7.43 -2.17 -5.40
CA ALA A 212 -6.02 -2.51 -5.20
C ALA A 212 -5.25 -1.41 -4.42
N SER A 213 -5.51 -0.13 -4.71
CA SER A 213 -4.90 1.01 -4.01
C SER A 213 -5.19 0.97 -2.51
N ILE A 214 -6.45 0.68 -2.15
CA ILE A 214 -6.93 0.55 -0.77
C ILE A 214 -6.22 -0.61 -0.07
N ILE A 215 -6.20 -1.79 -0.68
CA ILE A 215 -5.53 -2.98 -0.14
C ILE A 215 -4.03 -2.70 0.09
N ALA A 216 -3.34 -2.16 -0.91
CA ALA A 216 -1.92 -1.85 -0.83
C ALA A 216 -1.64 -0.83 0.28
N LYS A 217 -2.43 0.24 0.35
CA LYS A 217 -2.27 1.34 1.32
C LYS A 217 -2.50 0.88 2.76
N VAL A 218 -3.62 0.22 3.04
CA VAL A 218 -3.95 -0.27 4.39
C VAL A 218 -2.92 -1.29 4.84
N THR A 219 -2.58 -2.25 3.98
CA THR A 219 -1.57 -3.27 4.32
C THR A 219 -0.23 -2.62 4.63
N ARG A 220 0.23 -1.67 3.81
CA ARG A 220 1.49 -0.97 4.07
C ARG A 220 1.44 -0.17 5.37
N ASP A 221 0.37 0.58 5.62
CA ASP A 221 0.27 1.40 6.82
C ASP A 221 0.28 0.54 8.09
N ARG A 222 -0.42 -0.60 8.08
CA ARG A 222 -0.38 -1.62 9.15
C ARG A 222 1.04 -2.18 9.34
N LEU A 223 1.78 -2.47 8.26
CA LEU A 223 3.18 -2.91 8.33
C LEU A 223 4.10 -1.84 8.96
N MET A 224 3.93 -0.58 8.59
CA MET A 224 4.73 0.52 9.16
C MET A 224 4.43 0.75 10.64
N CYS A 225 3.19 0.56 11.10
CA CYS A 225 2.86 0.57 12.52
C CYS A 225 3.54 -0.56 13.29
N ARG A 226 3.63 -1.77 12.72
CA ARG A 226 4.39 -2.87 13.34
C ARG A 226 5.89 -2.58 13.37
N LEU A 227 6.41 -2.00 12.29
CA LEU A 227 7.81 -1.61 12.21
C LEU A 227 8.18 -0.54 13.26
N ALA A 228 7.26 0.38 13.57
CA ALA A 228 7.45 1.37 14.64
C ALA A 228 7.75 0.72 16.00
N GLN A 229 7.15 -0.43 16.29
CA GLN A 229 7.38 -1.17 17.54
C GLN A 229 8.78 -1.79 17.58
N GLN A 230 9.31 -2.19 16.42
CA GLN A 230 10.65 -2.78 16.28
C GLN A 230 11.76 -1.72 16.21
N CYS A 231 11.43 -0.52 15.72
CA CYS A 231 12.33 0.62 15.57
C CYS A 231 11.74 1.84 16.30
N PRO A 232 11.69 1.82 17.65
CA PRO A 232 11.12 2.91 18.42
C PRO A 232 11.90 4.22 18.22
N GLY A 233 11.19 5.35 18.29
CA GLY A 233 11.79 6.68 18.17
C GLY A 233 11.97 7.21 16.74
N TYR A 234 11.63 6.43 15.71
CA TYR A 234 11.62 6.88 14.32
C TYR A 234 10.30 7.51 13.86
N GLY A 235 9.16 7.28 14.54
CA GLY A 235 7.85 7.84 14.19
C GLY A 235 7.12 7.16 13.04
N PHE A 236 7.50 5.92 12.69
CA PHE A 236 6.94 5.18 11.55
C PHE A 236 5.43 4.96 11.61
N GLU A 237 4.84 4.92 12.81
CA GLU A 237 3.41 4.85 13.06
C GLU A 237 2.66 6.10 12.61
N SER A 238 3.32 7.25 12.50
CA SER A 238 2.72 8.50 12.03
C SER A 238 2.98 8.71 10.54
N HIS A 239 4.23 8.98 10.17
CA HIS A 239 4.59 9.37 8.80
C HIS A 239 4.88 8.18 7.88
N LYS A 240 4.70 6.93 8.32
CA LYS A 240 4.80 5.71 7.48
C LYS A 240 6.10 5.60 6.68
N GLY A 241 7.19 6.14 7.23
CA GLY A 241 8.52 6.16 6.61
C GLY A 241 8.75 7.26 5.57
N TYR A 242 7.80 8.16 5.31
CA TYR A 242 8.02 9.34 4.46
C TYR A 242 9.06 10.28 5.08
N GLY A 243 9.81 11.00 4.25
CA GLY A 243 10.90 11.90 4.66
C GLY A 243 10.40 13.25 5.18
N VAL A 244 9.57 13.22 6.22
CA VAL A 244 9.12 14.42 6.95
C VAL A 244 10.23 14.91 7.90
N PRO A 245 10.22 16.18 8.35
CA PRO A 245 11.25 16.71 9.24
C PRO A 245 11.54 15.85 10.47
N GLU A 246 10.50 15.27 11.08
CA GLU A 246 10.59 14.40 12.25
C GLU A 246 11.37 13.13 11.95
N HIS A 247 11.14 12.53 10.78
CA HIS A 247 11.83 11.32 10.35
C HIS A 247 13.31 11.61 10.02
N LEU A 248 13.60 12.76 9.39
CA LEU A 248 14.97 13.17 9.10
C LEU A 248 15.75 13.46 10.39
N ALA A 249 15.10 14.09 11.38
CA ALA A 249 15.69 14.31 12.70
C ALA A 249 15.97 12.98 13.42
N ALA A 250 15.02 12.03 13.39
CA ALA A 250 15.23 10.70 13.94
C ALA A 250 16.36 9.95 13.23
N LEU A 251 16.42 10.00 11.89
CA LEU A 251 17.48 9.42 11.08
C LEU A 251 18.86 10.01 11.43
N SER A 252 18.94 11.32 11.68
CA SER A 252 20.19 11.96 12.10
C SER A 252 20.60 11.59 13.52
N ARG A 253 19.64 11.39 14.42
CA ARG A 253 19.89 11.10 15.85
C ARG A 253 20.18 9.62 16.12
N LEU A 254 19.47 8.73 15.43
CA LEU A 254 19.49 7.28 15.67
C LEU A 254 20.31 6.53 14.61
N GLY A 255 20.63 7.18 13.48
CA GLY A 255 21.22 6.52 12.32
C GLY A 255 20.18 5.79 11.44
N PRO A 256 20.58 5.27 10.27
CA PRO A 256 19.74 4.41 9.44
C PRO A 256 19.66 2.98 10.01
N THR A 257 18.55 2.31 9.73
CA THR A 257 18.32 0.89 10.05
C THR A 257 18.30 0.02 8.80
N VAL A 258 18.25 -1.31 8.96
CA VAL A 258 18.05 -2.27 7.85
C VAL A 258 16.74 -2.03 7.07
N HIS A 259 15.77 -1.34 7.68
CA HIS A 259 14.50 -1.02 7.03
C HIS A 259 14.55 0.27 6.20
N HIS A 260 15.65 1.01 6.25
CA HIS A 260 15.86 2.20 5.42
C HIS A 260 16.39 1.82 4.03
N ARG A 261 15.97 2.57 3.03
CA ARG A 261 16.37 2.38 1.62
C ARG A 261 17.71 3.05 1.41
N ARG A 262 18.78 2.26 1.47
CA ARG A 262 20.18 2.69 1.57
C ARG A 262 20.57 3.75 0.53
N PHE A 263 20.05 3.64 -0.69
CA PHE A 263 20.41 4.54 -1.79
C PHE A 263 19.51 5.77 -1.95
N PHE A 264 18.50 5.96 -1.10
CA PHE A 264 17.71 7.20 -1.10
C PHE A 264 18.56 8.31 -0.48
N ALA A 265 18.64 9.48 -1.13
CA ALA A 265 19.65 10.50 -0.82
C ALA A 265 19.82 10.85 0.67
N PRO A 266 18.76 11.08 1.48
CA PRO A 266 18.93 11.35 2.90
C PRO A 266 19.50 10.16 3.69
N VAL A 267 19.14 8.94 3.31
CA VAL A 267 19.60 7.70 3.96
C VAL A 267 21.05 7.39 3.57
N ALA A 268 21.39 7.57 2.30
CA ALA A 268 22.76 7.39 1.80
C ALA A 268 23.72 8.36 2.51
N ALA A 269 23.31 9.61 2.71
CA ALA A 269 24.07 10.59 3.48
C ALA A 269 24.25 10.16 4.95
N ALA A 270 23.22 9.56 5.57
CA ALA A 270 23.32 9.04 6.94
C ALA A 270 24.28 7.85 7.04
N TRP A 271 24.24 6.90 6.11
CA TRP A 271 25.20 5.77 6.06
C TRP A 271 26.64 6.25 5.91
N ARG A 272 26.89 7.20 5.01
CA ARG A 272 28.23 7.77 4.79
C ARG A 272 28.86 8.39 6.04
N LYS A 273 28.04 9.00 6.90
CA LYS A 273 28.52 9.56 8.17
C LYS A 273 28.98 8.48 9.16
N ILE A 274 28.36 7.29 9.10
CA ILE A 274 28.67 6.17 10.00
C ILE A 274 29.86 5.36 9.46
N GLU A 275 29.88 5.10 8.16
CA GLU A 275 30.88 4.23 7.53
C GLU A 275 32.24 4.93 7.34
N GLY A 276 32.29 6.27 7.36
CA GLY A 276 33.47 7.05 6.97
C GLY A 276 33.70 6.97 5.45
N ILE A 277 33.75 8.09 4.74
CA ILE A 277 33.71 8.15 3.26
C ILE A 277 35.05 7.66 2.64
N PRO A 278 35.07 6.93 1.50
CA PRO A 278 34.17 7.16 0.35
C PRO A 278 33.37 5.98 -0.22
N VAL A 279 32.14 6.34 -0.63
CA VAL A 279 31.40 5.65 -1.69
C VAL A 279 31.97 6.13 -3.02
N GLU A 280 32.68 5.27 -3.74
CA GLU A 280 32.95 5.48 -5.17
C GLU A 280 31.61 5.54 -5.91
N LEU A 281 31.29 6.71 -6.48
CA LEU A 281 30.38 6.78 -7.62
C LEU A 281 31.07 6.03 -8.76
N PRO A 282 30.35 5.24 -9.58
CA PRO A 282 30.98 4.52 -10.68
C PRO A 282 31.79 5.51 -11.52
N ALA A 283 33.10 5.26 -11.63
CA ALA A 283 34.01 6.01 -12.47
C ALA A 283 33.50 5.91 -13.92
N GLY A 284 32.87 6.98 -14.39
CA GLY A 284 32.16 6.97 -15.66
C GLY A 284 31.19 8.12 -15.85
N SER A 285 31.56 9.33 -15.42
CA SER A 285 31.02 10.55 -16.02
C SER A 285 32.22 11.38 -16.44
N GLY A 286 32.80 11.00 -17.59
CA GLY A 286 33.54 11.96 -18.38
C GLY A 286 32.65 13.19 -18.57
N ASP A 287 33.24 14.34 -18.31
CA ASP A 287 32.57 15.63 -18.42
C ASP A 287 31.94 15.75 -19.81
N LEU A 288 30.61 15.81 -19.87
CA LEU A 288 29.82 15.88 -21.10
C LEU A 288 30.02 17.20 -21.86
N PHE A 289 30.85 18.11 -21.32
CA PHE A 289 31.14 19.41 -21.91
C PHE A 289 32.63 19.69 -22.13
N GLU A 290 33.53 18.70 -21.97
CA GLU A 290 34.94 18.92 -22.29
C GLU A 290 35.17 18.81 -23.80
N VAL A 291 35.10 19.97 -24.46
CA VAL A 291 35.45 20.11 -25.88
C VAL A 291 36.95 19.86 -26.02
N ALA A 292 37.32 18.68 -26.52
CA ALA A 292 38.68 18.37 -26.90
C ALA A 292 39.15 19.35 -27.99
N ALA A 293 40.06 20.25 -27.64
CA ALA A 293 40.81 21.03 -28.60
C ALA A 293 41.86 20.11 -29.25
N GLU A 294 41.49 19.47 -30.35
CA GLU A 294 42.44 18.80 -31.22
C GLU A 294 43.36 19.85 -31.86
N THR A 295 44.59 19.92 -31.35
CA THR A 295 45.72 20.52 -32.08
C THR A 295 46.19 19.48 -33.10
N SER A 296 45.75 19.60 -34.35
CA SER A 296 46.36 18.86 -35.45
C SER A 296 47.53 19.67 -36.01
N LEU A 297 48.69 19.03 -36.02
CA LEU A 297 49.93 19.52 -36.59
C LEU A 297 50.37 18.49 -37.63
N ALA A 298 50.22 18.86 -38.91
CA ALA A 298 50.90 18.29 -40.08
C ALA A 298 50.52 19.16 -41.29
N ALA A 299 51.35 19.48 -42.28
CA ALA A 299 52.79 19.45 -42.52
C ALA A 299 52.96 20.14 -43.89
N SER A 300 54.03 20.91 -44.13
CA SER A 300 54.66 21.08 -45.46
C SER A 300 55.82 22.07 -45.41
N ALA A 301 57.05 21.54 -45.41
CA ALA A 301 58.15 21.95 -46.28
C ALA A 301 59.18 20.81 -46.32
#